data_AF-A0A154NX93-F1
#
_entry.id   AF-A0A154NX93-F1
#
_cell.length_a   1.000
_cell.length_b   1.000
_cell.length_c   1.000
_cell.angle_alpha   90.00
_cell.angle_beta   90.00
_cell.angle_gamma   90.00
#
_symmetry.space_group_name_H-M   'P 1'
#
loop_
_entity.id
_entity.type
_entity.pdbx_description
1 polymer ?
#
loop_
_entity_poly.entity_id
_entity_poly.type
_entity_poly.pdbx_seq_one_letter_code
_entity_poly.pdbx_strand_id
1 'polypeptide(L)' 'MSRKEALSQFIQQIHGRPVVVKLNSGVDYRGVLACLDGYMNIALEQTEEYVNGQLKDKYGDAFIRGNNVLYISTQKRRT' A
#
# COMPACT_ATOMS: atom_id res chain seq x y z
N MET A 1 -13.78 14.39 16.68
CA MET A 1 -12.58 13.80 16.05
C MET A 1 -12.03 14.80 15.05
N SER A 2 -10.77 15.19 15.22
CA SER A 2 -10.07 15.97 14.21
C SER A 2 -9.71 15.09 13.02
N ARG A 3 -9.61 15.65 11.81
CA ARG A 3 -9.22 14.90 10.60
C ARG A 3 -7.87 14.18 10.73
N LYS A 4 -6.97 14.69 11.56
CA LYS A 4 -5.63 14.15 11.78
C LYS A 4 -5.67 12.84 12.57
N GLU A 5 -6.55 12.75 13.56
CA GLU A 5 -6.77 11.53 14.36
C GLU A 5 -7.29 10.38 13.49
N ALA A 6 -8.21 10.68 12.58
CA ALA A 6 -8.80 9.69 11.68
C ALA A 6 -7.76 9.04 10.74
N LEU A 7 -6.81 9.82 10.21
CA LEU A 7 -5.74 9.29 9.36
C LEU A 7 -4.77 8.39 10.14
N SER A 8 -4.36 8.82 11.33
CA SER A 8 -3.46 8.03 12.18
C SER A 8 -4.10 6.69 12.58
N GLN A 9 -5.40 6.69 12.91
CA GLN A 9 -6.14 5.46 13.19
C GLN A 9 -6.24 4.56 11.97
N PHE A 10 -6.49 5.12 10.78
CA PHE A 10 -6.53 4.33 9.56
C PHE A 10 -5.20 3.63 9.28
N ILE A 11 -4.07 4.34 9.39
CA ILE A 11 -2.73 3.76 9.19
C ILE A 11 -2.48 2.61 10.17
N GLN A 12 -2.83 2.80 11.45
CA GLN A 12 -2.71 1.74 12.45
C GLN A 12 -3.60 0.53 12.13
N GLN A 13 -4.78 0.72 11.56
CA GLN A 13 -5.69 -0.37 11.18
C GLN A 13 -5.17 -1.21 10.02
N ILE A 14 -4.36 -0.64 9.13
CA ILE A 14 -3.84 -1.34 7.94
C ILE A 14 -2.41 -1.87 8.12
N HIS A 15 -1.72 -1.47 9.19
CA HIS A 15 -0.39 -1.98 9.53
C HIS A 15 -0.40 -3.51 9.70
N GLY A 16 0.58 -4.20 9.10
CA GLY A 16 0.68 -5.65 9.09
C GLY A 16 -0.42 -6.37 8.32
N ARG A 17 -1.22 -5.66 7.52
CA ARG A 17 -2.31 -6.24 6.71
C ARG A 17 -2.02 -6.16 5.22
N PRO A 18 -2.62 -7.05 4.41
CA PRO A 18 -2.58 -6.93 2.97
C PRO A 18 -3.25 -5.65 2.47
N VAL A 19 -2.50 -4.87 1.71
CA VAL A 19 -2.92 -3.60 1.13
C VAL A 19 -2.67 -3.58 -0.37
N VAL A 20 -3.36 -2.67 -1.06
CA VAL A 20 -3.10 -2.30 -2.44
C VAL A 20 -2.62 -0.85 -2.45
N VAL A 21 -1.45 -0.62 -3.03
CA VAL A 21 -0.87 0.69 -3.27
C VAL A 21 -0.90 0.94 -4.77
N LYS A 22 -1.71 1.90 -5.20
CA LYS A 22 -1.77 2.28 -6.61
C LYS A 22 -0.83 3.45 -6.87
N LEU A 23 0.01 3.34 -7.90
CA LEU A 23 0.87 4.43 -8.33
C LEU A 23 0.15 5.36 -9.32
N ASN A 24 0.67 6.57 -9.47
CA ASN A 24 0.23 7.55 -10.47
C ASN A 24 0.34 7.01 -11.92
N SER A 25 1.22 6.03 -12.16
CA SER A 25 1.36 5.33 -13.44
C SER A 25 0.21 4.36 -13.75
N GLY A 26 -0.64 4.05 -12.76
CA GLY A 26 -1.71 3.06 -12.88
C GLY A 26 -1.30 1.63 -12.49
N VAL A 27 -0.02 1.41 -12.15
CA VAL A 27 0.49 0.13 -11.62
C VAL A 27 0.01 -0.07 -10.19
N ASP A 28 -0.42 -1.28 -9.86
CA ASP A 28 -0.82 -1.67 -8.51
C ASP A 28 0.28 -2.52 -7.87
N TYR A 29 0.76 -2.12 -6.69
CA TYR A 29 1.55 -2.97 -5.82
C TYR A 29 0.67 -3.54 -4.73
N ARG A 30 0.73 -4.85 -4.52
CA ARG A 30 -0.03 -5.55 -3.48
C ARG A 30 0.96 -6.24 -2.55
N GLY A 31 0.79 -6.07 -1.24
CA GLY A 31 1.70 -6.62 -0.25
C GLY A 31 1.21 -6.39 1.16
N VAL A 32 1.96 -6.87 2.14
CA VAL A 32 1.71 -6.62 3.56
C VAL A 32 2.34 -5.28 3.93
N LEU A 33 1.57 -4.37 4.53
CA LEU A 33 2.12 -3.09 4.97
C LEU A 33 3.07 -3.28 6.17
N ALA A 34 4.36 -3.07 5.94
CA ALA A 34 5.38 -3.15 6.99
C ALA A 34 5.56 -1.81 7.72
N CYS A 35 5.61 -0.70 6.98
CA CYS A 35 5.77 0.62 7.56
C CYS A 35 5.26 1.73 6.63
N LEU A 36 4.83 2.84 7.20
CA LEU A 36 4.46 4.06 6.50
C LEU A 36 4.90 5.28 7.33
N ASP A 37 5.48 6.30 6.67
CA ASP A 37 5.98 7.51 7.34
C ASP A 37 5.10 8.75 7.07
N GLY A 38 5.48 9.90 7.65
CA GLY A 38 4.76 11.17 7.49
C GLY A 38 4.81 11.78 6.08
N TYR A 39 5.66 11.26 5.20
CA TYR A 39 5.75 11.63 3.78
C TYR A 39 5.06 10.62 2.88
N MET A 40 4.35 9.64 3.47
CA MET A 40 3.68 8.55 2.78
C MET A 40 4.64 7.64 2.00
N ASN A 41 5.92 7.55 2.39
CA ASN A 41 6.77 6.45 1.91
C ASN A 41 6.29 5.15 2.53
N ILE A 42 6.33 4.06 1.76
CA ILE A 42 5.69 2.80 2.12
C ILE A 42 6.71 1.67 1.99
N ALA A 43 6.88 0.91 3.06
CA ALA A 43 7.54 -0.38 3.03
C ALA A 43 6.49 -1.49 2.95
N LEU A 44 6.61 -2.35 1.94
CA LEU A 44 5.76 -3.51 1.74
C LEU A 44 6.60 -4.79 1.81
N GLU A 45 6.04 -5.81 2.42
CA GLU A 45 6.55 -7.19 2.37
C GLU A 45 5.67 -8.03 1.44
N GLN A 46 6.21 -9.15 0.95
CA GLN A 46 5.49 -10.08 0.06
C GLN A 46 4.85 -9.38 -1.16
N THR A 47 5.59 -8.40 -1.71
CA THR A 47 5.10 -7.47 -2.71
C THR A 47 4.99 -8.13 -4.08
N GLU A 48 3.83 -7.95 -4.70
CA GLU A 48 3.50 -8.35 -6.06
C GLU A 48 3.14 -7.10 -6.88
N GLU A 49 3.61 -7.05 -8.12
CA GLU A 49 3.28 -6.01 -9.07
C GLU A 49 2.21 -6.46 -10.03
N TYR A 50 1.19 -5.62 -10.21
CA TYR A 50 0.12 -5.83 -11.15
C TYR A 50 0.05 -4.68 -12.15
N VAL A 51 0.17 -5.03 -13.42
CA VAL A 51 0.00 -4.09 -14.55
C VAL A 51 -1.28 -4.50 -15.28
N ASN A 52 -2.23 -3.57 -15.41
CA ASN A 52 -3.55 -3.84 -15.98
C ASN A 52 -4.28 -5.04 -15.32
N GLY A 53 -4.10 -5.20 -14.01
CA GLY A 53 -4.70 -6.28 -13.23
C GLY A 53 -4.06 -7.66 -13.40
N GLN A 54 -3.01 -7.79 -14.22
CA GLN A 54 -2.25 -9.03 -14.39
C GLN A 54 -0.99 -8.99 -13.54
N LEU A 55 -0.70 -10.11 -12.86
CA LEU A 55 0.54 -10.27 -12.11
C LEU A 55 1.73 -10.19 -13.09
N LYS A 56 2.60 -9.21 -12.87
CA LYS A 56 3.78 -8.97 -13.70
C LYS A 56 5.04 -9.50 -13.03
N ASP A 57 5.21 -9.23 -11.74
CA ASP A 57 6.41 -9.63 -11.00
C ASP A 57 6.15 -9.79 -9.49
N LYS A 58 7.09 -10.41 -8.78
CA LYS A 58 7.12 -10.55 -7.32
C LYS A 58 8.45 -10.06 -6.77
N TYR A 59 8.39 -9.04 -5.93
CA TYR A 59 9.58 -8.37 -5.39
C TYR A 59 9.91 -8.77 -3.95
N GLY A 60 8.98 -9.38 -3.21
CA GLY A 60 9.18 -9.64 -1.78
C GLY A 60 9.18 -8.33 -1.00
N ASP A 61 10.33 -7.87 -0.53
CA ASP A 61 10.43 -6.61 0.20
C ASP A 61 10.60 -5.45 -0.77
N ALA A 62 9.71 -4.46 -0.69
CA ALA A 62 9.69 -3.30 -1.58
C ALA A 62 9.55 -2.00 -0.81
N PHE A 63 10.25 -0.97 -1.29
CA PHE A 63 10.14 0.40 -0.78
C PHE A 63 9.60 1.34 -1.86
N ILE A 64 8.43 1.92 -1.61
CA ILE A 64 7.72 2.80 -2.53
C ILE A 64 7.81 4.24 -2.01
N ARG A 65 8.27 5.14 -2.87
CA ARG A 65 8.36 6.58 -2.56
C ARG A 65 6.98 7.24 -2.60
N GLY A 66 6.65 7.99 -1.56
CA GLY A 66 5.29 8.50 -1.33
C GLY A 66 4.74 9.45 -2.40
N ASN A 67 5.60 10.22 -3.08
CA ASN A 67 5.17 11.13 -4.14
C ASN A 67 4.64 10.40 -5.41
N ASN A 68 4.92 9.11 -5.55
CA ASN A 68 4.41 8.30 -6.67
C ASN A 68 3.08 7.62 -6.35
N VAL A 69 2.64 7.66 -5.08
CA VAL A 69 1.44 6.99 -4.61
C VAL A 69 0.20 7.82 -4.96
N LEU A 70 -0.75 7.18 -5.64
CA LEU A 70 -2.08 7.74 -5.89
C LEU A 70 -3.02 7.47 -4.71
N TYR A 71 -3.09 6.21 -4.26
CA TYR A 71 -3.82 5.84 -3.04
C TYR A 71 -3.30 4.53 -2.43
N ILE A 72 -3.66 4.32 -1.17
CA ILE A 72 -3.54 3.04 -0.46
C ILE A 72 -4.92 2.59 0.01
N SER A 73 -5.21 1.30 -0.12
CA SER A 73 -6.47 0.71 0.33
C SER A 73 -6.26 -0.68 0.93
N THR A 74 -7.16 -1.11 1.81
CA THR A 74 -7.20 -2.51 2.27
C THR A 74 -7.49 -3.46 1.11
N GLN A 75 -6.82 -4.60 1.07
CA GLN A 75 -7.16 -5.63 0.10
C GLN A 75 -8.44 -6.33 0.55
N LYS A 76 -9.48 -6.34 -0.30
CA LYS A 76 -10.72 -7.08 -0.01
C LYS A 76 -10.39 -8.57 0.12
N ARG A 77 -10.73 -9.17 1.26
CA ARG A 77 -10.74 -10.63 1.39
C ARG A 77 -11.77 -11.17 0.40
N ARG A 78 -11.33 -12.02 -0.53
CA ARG A 78 -12.24 -12.86 -1.33
C ARG A 78 -12.74 -13.97 -0.40
N THR A 79 -13.80 -13.69 0.34
CA THR A 79 -14.70 -14.73 0.89
C THR A 79 -15.52 -15.35 -0.22
#